data_AF-A0A2G1DFI6-F1
#
_entry.id   AF-A0A2G1DFI6-F1
#
_cell.length_a   1.000
_cell.length_b   1.000
_cell.length_c   1.000
_cell.angle_alpha   90.00
_cell.angle_beta   90.00
_cell.angle_gamma   90.00
#
_symmetry.space_group_name_H-M   'P 1'
#
loop_
_entity.id
_entity.type
_entity.pdbx_description
1 polymer ?
#
loop_
_entity_poly.entity_id
_entity_poly.type
_entity_poly.pdbx_seq_one_letter_code
_entity_poly.pdbx_strand_id
1 'polypeptide(L)'
;MIKNNIFHSSFKKVVITTFLITSSVSASTNNVKIDCNLKSESVFKTFCYEKKFKKGNYENADNLISGLSRNREDAKVKKYIDILNKNNKLNLIKYEYSLSRKNHEYLKELRVKNLDIEDIERNIKYNKDKRDLWYNRIINSKKYSKYVEFAEIINKTDPQKAKELIKIASKHNNAKAIYLSTTNKYALYLDEKQKKELLEKAAKLKNKEALLELFKKDYKWISSIKKLKDDELVEFFLNNEKDLKYNDKKYFLNRFVKDGNAKGIYLKLKSIEMHKYGYNELISNITKKFSSTRFINSKVRYDLSKYKDDILKEYAKNNDIKATLYLSTKYGKTKNLLKPEEYILEKGSKKDIFLFAQQLASNRYQGSNESIKILEKLAKQNYAPAEELLMSLYLKEKIYKKYPKKVEALSNKLIKKDNLEALYYKIVKIGNPNNLDKLTTAQFKEVLKVANKMQSLGFVAARNIKKTIYSYILKNKKGSTLYNDIKKEVQEGIKNNDSFFKHFKYLL
;
A
#
# COMPACT_ATOMS: atom_id res chain seq x y z
N MET A 1 -13.78 -25.05 31.83
CA MET A 1 -14.81 -24.23 31.16
C MET A 1 -14.18 -22.98 30.55
N ILE A 2 -13.56 -23.10 29.36
CA ILE A 2 -12.91 -21.96 28.69
C ILE A 2 -13.96 -21.31 27.76
N LYS A 3 -14.39 -20.09 28.09
CA LYS A 3 -15.21 -19.23 27.22
C LYS A 3 -14.38 -18.81 26.00
N ASN A 4 -14.22 -19.70 25.02
CA ASN A 4 -13.51 -19.43 23.77
C ASN A 4 -14.35 -18.54 22.84
N ASN A 5 -14.19 -17.24 23.02
CA ASN A 5 -14.87 -16.17 22.28
C ASN A 5 -14.22 -15.87 20.91
N ILE A 6 -13.85 -16.92 20.16
CA ILE A 6 -13.00 -16.84 18.96
C ILE A 6 -13.76 -16.29 17.73
N PHE A 7 -15.06 -16.59 17.61
CA PHE A 7 -15.88 -16.02 16.52
C PHE A 7 -16.18 -14.53 16.70
N HIS A 8 -16.08 -13.98 17.91
CA HIS A 8 -16.48 -12.60 18.16
C HIS A 8 -15.32 -11.60 18.12
N SER A 9 -14.09 -11.99 18.46
CA SER A 9 -12.92 -11.07 18.51
C SER A 9 -12.06 -11.12 17.23
N SER A 10 -11.76 -12.31 16.71
CA SER A 10 -10.94 -12.49 15.51
C SER A 10 -11.72 -12.16 14.23
N PHE A 11 -13.00 -12.55 14.16
CA PHE A 11 -13.87 -12.27 13.01
C PHE A 11 -14.31 -10.80 12.95
N LYS A 12 -14.59 -10.11 14.08
CA LYS A 12 -14.85 -8.65 14.07
C LYS A 12 -13.69 -7.85 13.49
N LYS A 13 -12.45 -8.18 13.87
CA LYS A 13 -11.24 -7.49 13.38
C LYS A 13 -10.93 -7.86 11.93
N VAL A 14 -11.01 -9.13 11.55
CA VAL A 14 -10.69 -9.59 10.19
C VAL A 14 -11.79 -9.23 9.20
N VAL A 15 -13.06 -9.46 9.54
CA VAL A 15 -14.19 -9.13 8.66
C VAL A 15 -14.30 -7.63 8.50
N ILE A 16 -14.43 -6.79 9.52
CA ILE A 16 -14.63 -5.34 9.30
C ILE A 16 -13.50 -4.72 8.45
N THR A 17 -12.26 -5.19 8.62
CA THR A 17 -11.12 -4.70 7.82
C THR A 17 -11.14 -5.27 6.40
N THR A 18 -11.49 -6.55 6.18
CA THR A 18 -11.65 -7.17 4.84
C THR A 18 -12.94 -6.75 4.12
N PHE A 19 -13.95 -6.28 4.86
CA PHE A 19 -15.32 -5.96 4.47
C PHE A 19 -15.51 -4.52 4.00
N LEU A 20 -14.79 -3.55 4.58
CA LEU A 20 -14.68 -2.20 4.01
C LEU A 20 -13.96 -2.23 2.64
N ILE A 21 -13.33 -3.36 2.33
CA ILE A 21 -12.45 -3.58 1.19
C ILE A 21 -13.13 -4.36 0.08
N THR A 22 -13.94 -5.37 0.37
CA THR A 22 -14.76 -6.06 -0.65
C THR A 22 -15.89 -5.17 -1.16
N SER A 23 -16.56 -4.43 -0.27
CA SER A 23 -17.62 -3.48 -0.65
C SER A 23 -17.13 -2.24 -1.43
N SER A 24 -15.84 -1.89 -1.37
CA SER A 24 -15.24 -0.87 -2.26
C SER A 24 -14.90 -1.40 -3.65
N VAL A 25 -14.75 -2.72 -3.81
CA VAL A 25 -14.36 -3.34 -5.09
C VAL A 25 -15.57 -3.56 -6.00
N SER A 26 -16.74 -3.82 -5.42
CA SER A 26 -17.98 -3.93 -6.18
C SER A 26 -18.58 -2.57 -6.55
N ALA A 27 -18.12 -1.50 -5.88
CA ALA A 27 -18.46 -0.11 -6.18
C ALA A 27 -18.01 0.44 -7.53
N SER A 28 -17.15 -0.29 -8.23
CA SER A 28 -16.57 0.13 -9.49
C SER A 28 -16.96 -0.74 -10.69
N THR A 29 -17.84 -1.73 -10.55
CA THR A 29 -18.03 -2.73 -11.61
C THR A 29 -19.33 -2.54 -12.38
N ASN A 30 -19.28 -1.66 -13.39
CA ASN A 30 -19.84 -1.99 -14.70
C ASN A 30 -18.82 -1.85 -15.84
N ASN A 31 -17.61 -1.38 -15.58
CA ASN A 31 -16.43 -1.59 -16.41
C ASN A 31 -15.22 -1.00 -15.65
N VAL A 32 -14.08 -1.70 -15.68
CA VAL A 32 -12.72 -1.24 -15.29
C VAL A 32 -12.25 -1.45 -13.83
N LYS A 33 -11.03 -1.99 -13.74
CA LYS A 33 -10.01 -2.02 -12.65
C LYS A 33 -10.51 -2.02 -11.21
N ILE A 34 -10.41 -3.21 -10.60
CA ILE A 34 -10.28 -3.44 -9.15
C ILE A 34 -9.40 -2.34 -8.52
N ASP A 35 -9.65 -1.84 -7.31
CA ASP A 35 -8.66 -1.03 -6.55
C ASP A 35 -7.94 -1.95 -5.55
N CYS A 36 -6.63 -2.11 -5.71
CA CYS A 36 -5.85 -3.05 -4.89
C CYS A 36 -5.21 -2.39 -3.66
N ASN A 37 -5.43 -1.09 -3.46
CA ASN A 37 -4.78 -0.32 -2.38
C ASN A 37 -5.38 -0.58 -0.98
N LEU A 38 -6.42 -1.40 -0.90
CA LEU A 38 -7.15 -1.68 0.32
C LEU A 38 -6.39 -2.66 1.22
N LYS A 39 -6.22 -2.33 2.51
CA LYS A 39 -5.47 -3.08 3.55
C LYS A 39 -6.14 -4.41 4.02
N SER A 40 -6.65 -5.27 3.14
CA SER A 40 -7.22 -6.57 3.52
C SER A 40 -6.22 -7.71 3.31
N GLU A 41 -6.54 -8.87 3.92
CA GLU A 41 -5.72 -10.08 4.00
C GLU A 41 -5.04 -10.49 2.69
N SER A 42 -3.83 -11.04 2.81
CA SER A 42 -2.89 -11.30 1.70
C SER A 42 -3.48 -12.06 0.52
N VAL A 43 -4.48 -12.92 0.74
CA VAL A 43 -5.07 -13.80 -0.28
C VAL A 43 -5.92 -13.02 -1.31
N PHE A 44 -6.78 -12.10 -0.87
CA PHE A 44 -7.61 -11.27 -1.77
C PHE A 44 -6.76 -10.33 -2.63
N LYS A 45 -5.74 -9.73 -2.01
CA LYS A 45 -4.72 -8.94 -2.71
C LYS A 45 -4.05 -9.73 -3.83
N THR A 46 -3.63 -10.96 -3.53
CA THR A 46 -2.93 -11.83 -4.49
C THR A 46 -3.79 -12.11 -5.72
N PHE A 47 -5.05 -12.53 -5.51
CA PHE A 47 -6.00 -12.76 -6.60
C PHE A 47 -6.23 -11.50 -7.47
N CYS A 48 -6.43 -10.35 -6.82
CA CYS A 48 -6.66 -9.08 -7.52
C CYS A 48 -5.44 -8.64 -8.33
N TYR A 49 -4.23 -8.86 -7.79
CA TYR A 49 -2.98 -8.55 -8.47
C TYR A 49 -2.73 -9.47 -9.66
N GLU A 50 -3.14 -10.74 -9.62
CA GLU A 50 -2.97 -11.67 -10.74
C GLU A 50 -3.84 -11.21 -11.92
N LYS A 51 -5.10 -10.83 -11.66
CA LYS A 51 -6.02 -10.33 -12.70
C LYS A 51 -5.60 -8.97 -13.27
N LYS A 52 -4.92 -8.13 -12.50
CA LYS A 52 -4.40 -6.83 -12.97
C LYS A 52 -3.04 -6.93 -13.64
N PHE A 53 -2.36 -8.06 -13.52
CA PHE A 53 -1.02 -8.20 -14.02
C PHE A 53 -1.03 -8.17 -15.56
N LYS A 54 -0.59 -7.06 -16.14
CA LYS A 54 -0.36 -6.93 -17.58
C LYS A 54 1.14 -7.04 -17.83
N LYS A 55 1.54 -7.85 -18.81
CA LYS A 55 2.94 -7.99 -19.25
C LYS A 55 3.49 -6.59 -19.58
N GLY A 56 4.46 -6.08 -18.82
CA GLY A 56 5.00 -4.72 -18.96
C GLY A 56 4.65 -3.74 -17.83
N ASN A 57 3.66 -4.04 -16.98
CA ASN A 57 3.38 -3.28 -15.75
C ASN A 57 3.59 -4.17 -14.51
N TYR A 58 4.66 -3.87 -13.77
CA TYR A 58 5.20 -4.72 -12.71
C TYR A 58 4.87 -4.24 -11.29
N GLU A 59 4.05 -3.18 -11.16
CA GLU A 59 3.64 -2.60 -9.87
C GLU A 59 3.03 -3.64 -8.91
N ASN A 60 2.47 -4.72 -9.46
CA ASN A 60 1.77 -5.75 -8.72
C ASN A 60 2.57 -7.04 -8.48
N ALA A 61 3.69 -7.23 -9.20
CA ALA A 61 4.51 -8.45 -9.10
C ALA A 61 5.05 -8.64 -7.67
N ASP A 62 5.39 -7.53 -7.02
CA ASP A 62 5.89 -7.50 -5.65
C ASP A 62 4.89 -8.08 -4.63
N ASN A 63 3.61 -7.77 -4.82
CA ASN A 63 2.55 -8.26 -3.95
C ASN A 63 2.14 -9.69 -4.28
N LEU A 64 2.30 -10.10 -5.54
CA LEU A 64 2.08 -11.47 -5.99
C LEU A 64 3.10 -12.43 -5.41
N ILE A 65 4.38 -12.05 -5.37
CA ILE A 65 5.44 -12.86 -4.76
C ILE A 65 5.12 -13.12 -3.29
N SER A 66 4.86 -12.09 -2.49
CA SER A 66 4.52 -12.27 -1.07
C SER A 66 3.25 -13.08 -0.83
N GLY A 67 2.28 -12.96 -1.73
CA GLY A 67 1.00 -13.65 -1.67
C GLY A 67 1.06 -15.14 -2.00
N LEU A 68 1.63 -15.45 -3.17
CA LEU A 68 1.72 -16.79 -3.73
C LEU A 68 2.74 -17.68 -3.01
N SER A 69 3.76 -17.09 -2.39
CA SER A 69 4.76 -17.85 -1.64
C SER A 69 4.18 -18.55 -0.40
N ARG A 70 3.11 -17.99 0.19
CA ARG A 70 2.38 -18.63 1.30
C ARG A 70 1.56 -19.85 0.85
N ASN A 71 1.25 -19.93 -0.43
CA ASN A 71 0.45 -20.99 -1.04
C ASN A 71 1.31 -22.03 -1.80
N ARG A 72 2.65 -21.94 -1.71
CA ARG A 72 3.62 -22.85 -2.37
C ARG A 72 3.49 -22.92 -3.89
N GLU A 73 3.07 -21.84 -4.56
CA GLU A 73 3.00 -21.78 -6.04
C GLU A 73 4.35 -21.38 -6.68
N ASP A 74 5.37 -22.20 -6.51
CA ASP A 74 6.76 -21.82 -6.74
C ASP A 74 7.09 -21.37 -8.17
N ALA A 75 6.50 -22.00 -9.18
CA ALA A 75 6.74 -21.68 -10.58
C ALA A 75 6.23 -20.28 -10.96
N LYS A 76 5.08 -19.87 -10.41
CA LYS A 76 4.53 -18.53 -10.64
C LYS A 76 5.32 -17.47 -9.90
N VAL A 77 5.73 -17.76 -8.66
CA VAL A 77 6.60 -16.88 -7.87
C VAL A 77 7.91 -16.61 -8.63
N LYS A 78 8.57 -17.66 -9.17
CA LYS A 78 9.77 -17.52 -10.00
C LYS A 78 9.54 -16.62 -11.22
N LYS A 79 8.45 -16.83 -11.96
CA LYS A 79 8.07 -15.98 -13.10
C LYS A 79 7.97 -14.49 -12.74
N TYR A 80 7.38 -14.16 -11.58
CA TYR A 80 7.27 -12.76 -11.14
C TYR A 80 8.60 -12.17 -10.66
N ILE A 81 9.46 -12.98 -10.03
CA ILE A 81 10.84 -12.59 -9.67
C ILE A 81 11.63 -12.23 -10.94
N ASP A 82 11.60 -13.06 -11.98
CA ASP A 82 12.31 -12.83 -13.25
C ASP A 82 11.89 -11.51 -13.91
N ILE A 83 10.60 -11.24 -13.83
CA ILE A 83 9.99 -10.05 -14.40
C ILE A 83 10.44 -8.78 -13.66
N LEU A 84 10.42 -8.79 -12.33
CA LEU A 84 10.96 -7.68 -11.53
C LEU A 84 12.46 -7.51 -11.74
N ASN A 85 13.19 -8.62 -11.87
CA ASN A 85 14.61 -8.64 -12.09
C ASN A 85 15.00 -7.97 -13.42
N LYS A 86 14.35 -8.35 -14.52
CA LYS A 86 14.57 -7.74 -15.86
C LYS A 86 14.37 -6.23 -15.90
N ASN A 87 13.60 -5.68 -14.95
CA ASN A 87 13.28 -4.26 -14.90
C ASN A 87 14.00 -3.50 -13.79
N ASN A 88 14.99 -4.11 -13.11
CA ASN A 88 15.69 -3.54 -11.96
C ASN A 88 14.73 -3.06 -10.85
N LYS A 89 13.59 -3.75 -10.67
CA LYS A 89 12.55 -3.43 -9.66
C LYS A 89 12.47 -4.47 -8.54
N LEU A 90 13.29 -5.52 -8.59
CA LEU A 90 13.26 -6.58 -7.59
C LEU A 90 13.82 -6.07 -6.25
N ASN A 91 12.94 -5.91 -5.25
CA ASN A 91 13.37 -5.63 -3.88
C ASN A 91 13.74 -6.93 -3.18
N LEU A 92 15.04 -7.18 -3.04
CA LEU A 92 15.57 -8.48 -2.65
C LEU A 92 15.50 -8.74 -1.13
N ILE A 93 15.55 -7.72 -0.27
CA ILE A 93 15.39 -7.85 1.19
C ILE A 93 13.97 -8.28 1.56
N LYS A 94 12.97 -7.74 0.86
CA LYS A 94 11.55 -7.95 1.15
C LYS A 94 11.13 -9.44 1.17
N TYR A 95 11.86 -10.31 0.47
CA TYR A 95 11.46 -11.71 0.25
C TYR A 95 12.23 -12.74 1.07
N GLU A 96 13.16 -12.31 1.92
CA GLU A 96 14.12 -13.19 2.59
C GLU A 96 13.47 -14.29 3.45
N TYR A 97 12.30 -14.01 4.05
CA TYR A 97 11.61 -14.93 4.97
C TYR A 97 10.25 -15.43 4.47
N SER A 98 9.83 -15.03 3.26
CA SER A 98 8.48 -15.34 2.77
C SER A 98 8.44 -16.35 1.63
N LEU A 99 9.59 -16.69 1.04
CA LEU A 99 9.73 -17.63 -0.07
C LEU A 99 9.91 -19.08 0.40
N SER A 100 9.51 -20.01 -0.47
CA SER A 100 9.94 -21.41 -0.33
C SER A 100 11.47 -21.53 -0.49
N ARG A 101 12.04 -22.63 0.02
CA ARG A 101 13.48 -22.91 -0.10
C ARG A 101 13.99 -22.80 -1.55
N LYS A 102 13.26 -23.38 -2.51
CA LYS A 102 13.62 -23.35 -3.93
C LYS A 102 13.67 -21.94 -4.52
N ASN A 103 12.68 -21.11 -4.22
CA ASN A 103 12.67 -19.72 -4.69
C ASN A 103 13.64 -18.82 -3.94
N HIS A 104 13.95 -19.15 -2.69
CA HIS A 104 14.97 -18.46 -1.91
C HIS A 104 16.39 -18.74 -2.45
N GLU A 105 16.70 -19.98 -2.81
CA GLU A 105 17.96 -20.36 -3.49
C GLU A 105 18.09 -19.64 -4.85
N TYR A 106 17.02 -19.63 -5.65
CA TYR A 106 16.98 -18.89 -6.91
C TYR A 106 17.23 -17.38 -6.74
N LEU A 107 16.68 -16.78 -5.68
CA LEU A 107 16.87 -15.36 -5.38
C LEU A 107 18.32 -15.05 -4.96
N LYS A 108 19.01 -15.98 -4.27
CA LYS A 108 20.44 -15.86 -3.96
C LYS A 108 21.31 -15.84 -5.22
N GLU A 109 21.04 -16.71 -6.19
CA GLU A 109 21.77 -16.72 -7.46
C GLU A 109 21.61 -15.40 -8.22
N LEU A 110 20.38 -14.86 -8.25
CA LEU A 110 20.11 -13.56 -8.87
C LEU A 110 20.83 -12.40 -8.18
N ARG A 111 20.89 -12.39 -6.83
CA ARG A 111 21.65 -11.39 -6.06
C ARG A 111 23.11 -11.35 -6.48
N VAL A 112 23.71 -12.52 -6.67
CA VAL A 112 25.10 -12.64 -7.13
C VAL A 112 25.29 -12.09 -8.52
N LYS A 113 24.41 -12.46 -9.46
CA LYS A 113 24.49 -11.99 -10.85
C LYS A 113 24.29 -10.47 -10.97
N ASN A 114 23.45 -9.89 -10.14
CA ASN A 114 23.10 -8.47 -10.20
C ASN A 114 24.09 -7.54 -9.48
N LEU A 115 25.02 -8.10 -8.71
CA LEU A 115 25.90 -7.33 -7.82
C LEU A 115 25.06 -6.48 -6.85
N ASP A 116 24.14 -7.15 -6.14
CA ASP A 116 23.31 -6.53 -5.11
C ASP A 116 24.19 -6.10 -3.93
N ILE A 117 24.28 -4.79 -3.71
CA ILE A 117 25.18 -4.14 -2.76
C ILE A 117 24.78 -4.45 -1.31
N GLU A 118 23.49 -4.58 -1.02
CA GLU A 118 23.02 -4.92 0.34
C GLU A 118 23.35 -6.37 0.72
N ASP A 119 23.34 -7.28 -0.25
CA ASP A 119 23.76 -8.68 -0.07
C ASP A 119 25.29 -8.79 0.03
N ILE A 120 26.00 -8.04 -0.81
CA ILE A 120 27.45 -7.96 -0.79
C ILE A 120 27.95 -7.44 0.56
N GLU A 121 27.40 -6.34 1.07
CA GLU A 121 27.75 -5.76 2.38
C GLU A 121 27.63 -6.80 3.50
N ARG A 122 26.52 -7.55 3.53
CA ARG A 122 26.31 -8.62 4.52
C ARG A 122 27.33 -9.74 4.40
N ASN A 123 27.72 -10.12 3.18
CA ASN A 123 28.65 -11.22 2.93
C ASN A 123 30.11 -10.87 3.26
N ILE A 124 30.51 -9.60 3.17
CA ILE A 124 31.91 -9.17 3.34
C ILE A 124 32.24 -8.64 4.74
N LYS A 125 31.22 -8.36 5.57
CA LYS A 125 31.36 -7.62 6.85
C LYS A 125 32.48 -8.14 7.76
N TYR A 126 32.71 -9.45 7.78
CA TYR A 126 33.73 -10.09 8.64
C TYR A 126 34.68 -11.03 7.89
N ASN A 127 34.70 -11.03 6.55
CA ASN A 127 35.47 -12.01 5.78
C ASN A 127 36.24 -11.32 4.63
N LYS A 128 37.58 -11.37 4.72
CA LYS A 128 38.49 -10.76 3.74
C LYS A 128 38.42 -11.47 2.38
N ASP A 129 38.44 -12.79 2.34
CA ASP A 129 38.44 -13.56 1.08
C ASP A 129 37.16 -13.31 0.27
N LYS A 130 36.01 -13.25 0.95
CA LYS A 130 34.74 -12.87 0.32
C LYS A 130 34.80 -11.45 -0.25
N ARG A 131 35.45 -10.51 0.45
CA ARG A 131 35.61 -9.13 -0.01
C ARG A 131 36.40 -9.06 -1.30
N ASP A 132 37.51 -9.78 -1.38
CA ASP A 132 38.39 -9.82 -2.55
C ASP A 132 37.72 -10.50 -3.74
N LEU A 133 36.97 -11.58 -3.49
CA LEU A 133 36.14 -12.23 -4.49
C LEU A 133 35.08 -11.28 -5.07
N TRP A 134 34.41 -10.50 -4.22
CA TRP A 134 33.43 -9.51 -4.67
C TRP A 134 34.07 -8.31 -5.38
N TYR A 135 35.24 -7.85 -4.92
CA TYR A 135 36.02 -6.82 -5.59
C TYR A 135 36.33 -7.20 -7.04
N ASN A 136 36.86 -8.40 -7.25
CA ASN A 136 37.18 -8.91 -8.59
C ASN A 136 35.91 -9.07 -9.45
N ARG A 137 34.80 -9.57 -8.88
CA ARG A 137 33.51 -9.66 -9.58
C ARG A 137 32.99 -8.29 -10.03
N ILE A 138 33.13 -7.27 -9.18
CA ILE A 138 32.69 -5.91 -9.50
C ILE A 138 33.56 -5.30 -10.59
N ILE A 139 34.89 -5.46 -10.52
CA ILE A 139 35.80 -5.00 -11.57
C ILE A 139 35.47 -5.67 -12.91
N ASN A 140 35.30 -6.99 -12.91
CA ASN A 140 35.00 -7.74 -14.13
C ASN A 140 33.66 -7.31 -14.77
N SER A 141 32.74 -6.76 -13.98
CA SER A 141 31.43 -6.31 -14.49
C SER A 141 31.49 -5.04 -15.33
N LYS A 142 32.53 -4.20 -15.17
CA LYS A 142 32.65 -2.86 -15.77
C LYS A 142 31.46 -1.93 -15.54
N LYS A 143 30.58 -2.24 -14.56
CA LYS A 143 29.44 -1.38 -14.18
C LYS A 143 29.91 -0.30 -13.22
N TYR A 144 30.37 0.83 -13.73
CA TYR A 144 30.98 1.90 -12.90
C TYR A 144 30.07 2.47 -11.80
N SER A 145 28.74 2.33 -11.89
CA SER A 145 27.85 2.63 -10.76
C SER A 145 28.07 1.69 -9.58
N LYS A 146 28.29 0.40 -9.84
CA LYS A 146 28.59 -0.62 -8.82
C LYS A 146 29.95 -0.43 -8.18
N TYR A 147 30.91 0.16 -8.90
CA TYR A 147 32.21 0.52 -8.35
C TYR A 147 32.04 1.54 -7.23
N VAL A 148 31.23 2.57 -7.48
CA VAL A 148 30.94 3.63 -6.49
C VAL A 148 30.19 3.06 -5.29
N GLU A 149 29.12 2.30 -5.52
CA GLU A 149 28.33 1.71 -4.44
C GLU A 149 29.17 0.77 -3.55
N PHE A 150 30.02 -0.05 -4.15
CA PHE A 150 30.88 -0.97 -3.39
C PHE A 150 32.04 -0.27 -2.69
N ALA A 151 32.64 0.74 -3.32
CA ALA A 151 33.68 1.55 -2.69
C ALA A 151 33.18 2.18 -1.38
N GLU A 152 31.94 2.67 -1.36
CA GLU A 152 31.32 3.22 -0.14
C GLU A 152 31.20 2.21 0.99
N ILE A 153 30.98 0.92 0.68
CA ILE A 153 30.94 -0.16 1.68
C ILE A 153 32.36 -0.42 2.23
N ILE A 154 33.32 -0.65 1.33
CA ILE A 154 34.64 -1.15 1.74
C ILE A 154 35.57 -0.04 2.23
N ASN A 155 35.27 1.25 2.01
CA ASN A 155 36.16 2.37 2.35
C ASN A 155 36.71 2.34 3.79
N LYS A 156 35.91 1.90 4.77
CA LYS A 156 36.38 1.79 6.17
C LYS A 156 37.33 0.63 6.42
N THR A 157 37.22 -0.44 5.63
CA THR A 157 37.89 -1.72 5.87
C THR A 157 39.03 -1.99 4.89
N ASP A 158 38.97 -1.41 3.70
CA ASP A 158 39.98 -1.42 2.65
C ASP A 158 39.92 -0.09 1.85
N PRO A 159 40.46 1.00 2.42
CA PRO A 159 40.41 2.32 1.81
C PRO A 159 41.20 2.41 0.49
N GLN A 160 42.23 1.57 0.29
CA GLN A 160 43.03 1.59 -0.94
C GLN A 160 42.21 1.05 -2.12
N LYS A 161 41.58 -0.12 -1.96
CA LYS A 161 40.68 -0.67 -3.00
C LYS A 161 39.48 0.22 -3.27
N ALA A 162 38.93 0.85 -2.22
CA ALA A 162 37.85 1.81 -2.38
C ALA A 162 38.27 3.02 -3.24
N LYS A 163 39.46 3.58 -2.97
CA LYS A 163 40.03 4.69 -3.76
C LYS A 163 40.29 4.28 -5.22
N GLU A 164 40.78 3.06 -5.46
CA GLU A 164 41.00 2.55 -6.81
C GLU A 164 39.70 2.49 -7.62
N LEU A 165 38.63 1.94 -7.03
CA LEU A 165 37.31 1.86 -7.67
C LEU A 165 36.76 3.26 -8.01
N ILE A 166 36.87 4.21 -7.09
CA ILE A 166 36.44 5.60 -7.32
C ILE A 166 37.29 6.25 -8.43
N LYS A 167 38.61 6.04 -8.43
CA LYS A 167 39.51 6.55 -9.48
C LYS A 167 39.13 6.01 -10.86
N ILE A 168 38.88 4.70 -10.99
CA ILE A 168 38.47 4.08 -12.25
C ILE A 168 37.10 4.64 -12.68
N ALA A 169 36.11 4.64 -11.81
CA ALA A 169 34.77 5.15 -12.14
C ALA A 169 34.79 6.65 -12.51
N SER A 170 35.65 7.44 -11.87
CA SER A 170 35.84 8.87 -12.17
C SER A 170 36.44 9.11 -13.56
N LYS A 171 37.45 8.30 -13.96
CA LYS A 171 38.00 8.32 -15.33
C LYS A 171 36.94 8.03 -16.39
N HIS A 172 35.94 7.20 -16.06
CA HIS A 172 34.81 6.88 -16.94
C HIS A 172 33.59 7.80 -16.76
N ASN A 173 33.81 9.05 -16.34
CA ASN A 173 32.79 10.10 -16.23
C ASN A 173 31.59 9.74 -15.35
N ASN A 174 31.76 8.86 -14.35
CA ASN A 174 30.74 8.66 -13.34
C ASN A 174 30.66 9.91 -12.45
N ALA A 175 29.55 10.65 -12.53
CA ALA A 175 29.39 11.93 -11.85
C ALA A 175 29.55 11.84 -10.32
N LYS A 176 29.03 10.75 -9.70
CA LYS A 176 29.17 10.50 -8.26
C LYS A 176 30.62 10.17 -7.89
N ALA A 177 31.33 9.38 -8.71
CA ALA A 177 32.74 9.07 -8.48
C ALA A 177 33.64 10.32 -8.56
N ILE A 178 33.38 11.20 -9.53
CA ILE A 178 34.09 12.47 -9.68
C ILE A 178 33.87 13.34 -8.43
N TYR A 179 32.62 13.47 -7.98
CA TYR A 179 32.31 14.15 -6.72
C TYR A 179 33.01 13.49 -5.51
N LEU A 180 32.94 12.17 -5.37
CA LEU A 180 33.60 11.50 -4.25
C LEU A 180 35.11 11.69 -4.23
N SER A 181 35.72 11.84 -5.41
CA SER A 181 37.14 12.18 -5.55
C SER A 181 37.49 13.55 -4.98
N THR A 182 36.53 14.47 -4.76
CA THR A 182 36.76 15.78 -4.12
C THR A 182 36.64 15.75 -2.60
N THR A 183 36.25 14.60 -2.03
CA THR A 183 36.04 14.42 -0.59
C THR A 183 37.30 13.85 0.08
N ASN A 184 37.54 14.26 1.32
CA ASN A 184 38.69 13.78 2.12
C ASN A 184 38.66 12.26 2.35
N LYS A 185 37.51 11.60 2.10
CA LYS A 185 37.38 10.14 2.18
C LYS A 185 38.18 9.42 1.09
N TYR A 186 38.30 10.00 -0.09
CA TYR A 186 38.88 9.34 -1.26
C TYR A 186 40.04 10.09 -1.91
N ALA A 187 40.24 11.37 -1.60
CA ALA A 187 41.45 12.11 -1.94
C ALA A 187 42.17 12.54 -0.66
N LEU A 188 43.49 12.29 -0.61
CA LEU A 188 44.32 12.72 0.52
C LEU A 188 44.89 14.13 0.31
N TYR A 189 45.08 14.57 -0.93
CA TYR A 189 45.67 15.88 -1.25
C TYR A 189 45.15 16.37 -2.60
N LEU A 190 44.11 17.20 -2.60
CA LEU A 190 43.71 18.00 -3.76
C LEU A 190 43.91 19.46 -3.38
N ASP A 191 44.63 20.21 -4.20
CA ASP A 191 44.65 21.66 -4.06
C ASP A 191 43.25 22.25 -4.37
N GLU A 192 43.02 23.50 -3.95
CA GLU A 192 41.70 24.13 -4.12
C GLU A 192 41.27 24.25 -5.58
N LYS A 193 42.23 24.41 -6.50
CA LYS A 193 41.96 24.55 -7.93
C LYS A 193 41.50 23.22 -8.53
N GLN A 194 42.22 22.14 -8.29
CA GLN A 194 41.87 20.79 -8.73
C GLN A 194 40.53 20.36 -8.13
N LYS A 195 40.31 20.65 -6.84
CA LYS A 195 39.03 20.38 -6.19
C LYS A 195 37.88 21.11 -6.88
N LYS A 196 38.08 22.40 -7.21
CA LYS A 196 37.08 23.20 -7.93
C LYS A 196 36.80 22.63 -9.32
N GLU A 197 37.84 22.30 -10.10
CA GLU A 197 37.69 21.72 -11.45
C GLU A 197 36.91 20.40 -11.44
N LEU A 198 37.18 19.52 -10.47
CA LEU A 198 36.44 18.26 -10.30
C LEU A 198 34.98 18.49 -9.90
N LEU A 199 34.72 19.43 -8.99
CA LEU A 199 33.35 19.82 -8.62
C LEU A 199 32.60 20.38 -9.83
N GLU A 200 33.23 21.24 -10.63
CA GLU A 200 32.61 21.78 -11.85
C GLU A 200 32.34 20.69 -12.88
N LYS A 201 33.26 19.75 -13.06
CA LYS A 201 33.06 18.59 -13.93
C LYS A 201 31.89 17.73 -13.44
N ALA A 202 31.82 17.41 -12.14
CA ALA A 202 30.73 16.65 -11.56
C ALA A 202 29.38 17.38 -11.71
N ALA A 203 29.34 18.69 -11.46
CA ALA A 203 28.14 19.51 -11.61
C ALA A 203 27.67 19.59 -13.08
N LYS A 204 28.58 19.72 -14.04
CA LYS A 204 28.27 19.65 -15.49
C LYS A 204 27.68 18.29 -15.88
N LEU A 205 28.13 17.22 -15.22
CA LEU A 205 27.56 15.87 -15.33
C LEU A 205 26.31 15.67 -14.45
N LYS A 206 25.68 16.75 -13.98
CA LYS A 206 24.44 16.76 -13.20
C LYS A 206 24.55 16.10 -11.82
N ASN A 207 25.75 16.01 -11.25
CA ASN A 207 25.89 15.64 -9.83
C ASN A 207 25.38 16.80 -8.95
N LYS A 208 24.44 16.49 -8.06
CA LYS A 208 23.73 17.48 -7.25
C LYS A 208 24.60 17.99 -6.12
N GLU A 209 25.27 17.08 -5.42
CA GLU A 209 26.12 17.39 -4.28
C GLU A 209 27.23 18.37 -4.68
N ALA A 210 27.86 18.14 -5.84
CA ALA A 210 28.86 19.04 -6.40
C ALA A 210 28.29 20.43 -6.74
N LEU A 211 27.09 20.48 -7.34
CA LEU A 211 26.43 21.76 -7.65
C LEU A 211 26.12 22.56 -6.37
N LEU A 212 25.71 21.87 -5.29
CA LEU A 212 25.43 22.50 -4.00
C LEU A 212 26.71 23.03 -3.33
N GLU A 213 27.79 22.25 -3.36
CA GLU A 213 29.08 22.70 -2.83
C GLU A 213 29.61 23.92 -3.58
N LEU A 214 29.49 23.93 -4.91
CA LEU A 214 29.87 25.09 -5.73
C LEU A 214 29.00 26.30 -5.41
N PHE A 215 27.68 26.13 -5.27
CA PHE A 215 26.78 27.22 -4.90
C PHE A 215 27.14 27.87 -3.56
N LYS A 216 27.47 27.06 -2.55
CA LYS A 216 27.86 27.58 -1.22
C LYS A 216 29.15 28.40 -1.24
N LYS A 217 30.04 28.11 -2.18
CA LYS A 217 31.31 28.84 -2.36
C LYS A 217 31.16 30.04 -3.29
N ASP A 218 30.36 29.91 -4.33
CA ASP A 218 30.19 30.90 -5.38
C ASP A 218 28.72 30.98 -5.82
N TYR A 219 28.07 32.09 -5.44
CA TYR A 219 26.66 32.34 -5.74
C TYR A 219 26.37 32.38 -7.25
N LYS A 220 27.37 32.54 -8.14
CA LYS A 220 27.19 32.53 -9.60
C LYS A 220 26.50 31.24 -10.11
N TRP A 221 26.62 30.14 -9.37
CA TRP A 221 25.98 28.86 -9.67
C TRP A 221 24.45 28.84 -9.43
N ILE A 222 23.87 29.90 -8.89
CA ILE A 222 22.41 30.03 -8.70
C ILE A 222 21.63 29.84 -10.02
N SER A 223 22.20 30.26 -11.15
CA SER A 223 21.59 30.10 -12.48
C SER A 223 21.41 28.63 -12.87
N SER A 224 22.38 27.77 -12.51
CA SER A 224 22.32 26.33 -12.69
C SER A 224 21.33 25.67 -11.73
N ILE A 225 21.29 26.13 -10.48
CA ILE A 225 20.27 25.71 -9.49
C ILE A 225 18.86 26.02 -10.00
N LYS A 226 18.63 27.23 -10.55
CA LYS A 226 17.34 27.63 -11.12
C LYS A 226 16.86 26.72 -12.26
N LYS A 227 17.72 25.89 -12.86
CA LYS A 227 17.36 24.94 -13.92
C LYS A 227 17.00 23.55 -13.39
N LEU A 228 17.09 23.31 -12.08
CA LEU A 228 16.66 22.05 -11.48
C LEU A 228 15.16 21.82 -11.66
N LYS A 229 14.76 20.55 -11.62
CA LYS A 229 13.34 20.16 -11.63
C LYS A 229 12.67 20.59 -10.35
N ASP A 230 11.36 20.86 -10.40
CA ASP A 230 10.65 21.49 -9.28
C ASP A 230 10.79 20.76 -7.95
N ASP A 231 10.71 19.42 -7.94
CA ASP A 231 10.87 18.65 -6.70
C ASP A 231 12.27 18.78 -6.11
N GLU A 232 13.30 18.83 -6.95
CA GLU A 232 14.70 19.02 -6.55
C GLU A 232 14.93 20.46 -6.08
N LEU A 233 14.26 21.42 -6.73
CA LEU A 233 14.34 22.84 -6.41
C LEU A 233 13.66 23.16 -5.07
N VAL A 234 12.56 22.48 -4.75
CA VAL A 234 11.89 22.55 -3.44
C VAL A 234 12.83 22.04 -2.34
N GLU A 235 13.49 20.91 -2.55
CA GLU A 235 14.44 20.36 -1.58
C GLU A 235 15.66 21.27 -1.39
N PHE A 236 16.19 21.80 -2.50
CA PHE A 236 17.24 22.82 -2.45
C PHE A 236 16.83 24.04 -1.63
N PHE A 237 15.64 24.60 -1.90
CA PHE A 237 15.12 25.77 -1.19
C PHE A 237 15.03 25.51 0.31
N LEU A 238 14.45 24.38 0.72
CA LEU A 238 14.31 24.01 2.14
C LEU A 238 15.66 23.90 2.86
N ASN A 239 16.68 23.38 2.19
CA ASN A 239 17.98 23.12 2.80
C ASN A 239 18.91 24.35 2.81
N ASN A 240 18.68 25.32 1.92
CA ASN A 240 19.58 26.46 1.71
C ASN A 240 18.85 27.81 1.77
N GLU A 241 17.65 27.88 2.37
CA GLU A 241 16.83 29.09 2.41
C GLU A 241 17.59 30.30 2.99
N LYS A 242 18.45 30.09 3.99
CA LYS A 242 19.23 31.13 4.64
C LYS A 242 20.28 31.75 3.71
N ASP A 243 20.83 30.97 2.79
CA ASP A 243 21.90 31.37 1.86
C ASP A 243 21.35 32.06 0.60
N LEU A 244 20.03 32.08 0.42
CA LEU A 244 19.38 32.67 -0.73
C LEU A 244 19.16 34.17 -0.57
N LYS A 245 19.49 34.95 -1.61
CA LYS A 245 19.10 36.35 -1.72
C LYS A 245 17.58 36.46 -1.88
N TYR A 246 17.02 37.60 -1.45
CA TYR A 246 15.58 37.85 -1.47
C TYR A 246 14.93 37.62 -2.85
N ASN A 247 15.54 38.15 -3.91
CA ASN A 247 15.02 38.02 -5.28
C ASN A 247 14.96 36.56 -5.76
N ASP A 248 15.93 35.74 -5.35
CA ASP A 248 15.97 34.32 -5.69
C ASP A 248 14.93 33.52 -4.89
N LYS A 249 14.72 33.85 -3.60
CA LYS A 249 13.61 33.30 -2.82
C LYS A 249 12.26 33.62 -3.48
N LYS A 250 12.05 34.89 -3.84
CA LYS A 250 10.85 35.36 -4.53
C LYS A 250 10.65 34.63 -5.86
N TYR A 251 11.71 34.47 -6.66
CA TYR A 251 11.68 33.70 -7.90
C TYR A 251 11.24 32.26 -7.69
N PHE A 252 11.87 31.53 -6.75
CA PHE A 252 11.53 30.13 -6.48
C PHE A 252 10.10 29.96 -6.02
N LEU A 253 9.68 30.75 -5.03
CA LEU A 253 8.33 30.68 -4.48
C LEU A 253 7.26 31.00 -5.54
N ASN A 254 7.50 31.99 -6.40
CA ASN A 254 6.58 32.33 -7.50
C ASN A 254 6.57 31.26 -8.59
N ARG A 255 7.73 30.68 -8.92
CA ARG A 255 7.82 29.57 -9.88
C ARG A 255 7.02 28.35 -9.38
N PHE A 256 7.14 27.99 -8.10
CA PHE A 256 6.39 26.88 -7.54
C PHE A 256 4.87 27.06 -7.65
N VAL A 257 4.37 28.28 -7.45
CA VAL A 257 2.96 28.62 -7.67
C VAL A 257 2.60 28.56 -9.14
N LYS A 258 3.46 29.09 -10.03
CA LYS A 258 3.22 29.08 -11.49
C LYS A 258 3.05 27.65 -12.02
N ASP A 259 3.97 26.76 -11.62
CA ASP A 259 4.08 25.38 -12.12
C ASP A 259 3.16 24.40 -11.35
N GLY A 260 2.60 24.85 -10.23
CA GLY A 260 1.66 24.06 -9.43
C GLY A 260 2.35 22.96 -8.62
N ASN A 261 3.60 23.16 -8.19
CA ASN A 261 4.24 22.20 -7.28
C ASN A 261 3.60 22.33 -5.89
N ALA A 262 2.88 21.29 -5.43
CA ALA A 262 2.13 21.35 -4.18
C ALA A 262 3.01 21.70 -2.97
N LYS A 263 4.19 21.08 -2.85
CA LYS A 263 5.12 21.36 -1.74
C LYS A 263 5.62 22.80 -1.79
N GLY A 264 6.01 23.27 -2.97
CA GLY A 264 6.47 24.64 -3.15
C GLY A 264 5.38 25.69 -2.95
N ILE A 265 4.12 25.38 -3.30
CA ILE A 265 2.95 26.20 -2.96
C ILE A 265 2.80 26.35 -1.44
N TYR A 266 2.97 25.27 -0.68
CA TYR A 266 2.91 25.34 0.78
C TYR A 266 4.02 26.22 1.36
N LEU A 267 5.21 26.21 0.76
CA LEU A 267 6.29 27.13 1.12
C LEU A 267 5.93 28.58 0.82
N LYS A 268 5.29 28.85 -0.33
CA LYS A 268 4.80 30.19 -0.65
C LYS A 268 3.78 30.65 0.38
N LEU A 269 2.80 29.82 0.72
CA LEU A 269 1.79 30.14 1.71
C LEU A 269 2.41 30.42 3.09
N LYS A 270 3.37 29.60 3.52
CA LYS A 270 4.16 29.84 4.74
C LYS A 270 4.87 31.19 4.72
N SER A 271 5.47 31.57 3.59
CA SER A 271 6.22 32.83 3.47
C SER A 271 5.35 34.09 3.55
N ILE A 272 4.04 33.98 3.31
CA ILE A 272 3.10 35.11 3.29
C ILE A 272 2.02 35.02 4.36
N GLU A 273 2.08 34.04 5.26
CA GLU A 273 1.02 33.77 6.25
C GLU A 273 0.69 35.01 7.11
N MET A 274 1.69 35.84 7.41
CA MET A 274 1.48 37.09 8.16
C MET A 274 0.59 38.10 7.41
N HIS A 275 0.50 38.01 6.08
CA HIS A 275 -0.33 38.86 5.23
C HIS A 275 -1.67 38.19 4.95
N LYS A 276 -2.59 38.21 5.93
CA LYS A 276 -3.90 37.51 5.87
C LYS A 276 -4.65 37.65 4.54
N TYR A 277 -4.71 38.86 3.97
CA TYR A 277 -5.37 39.12 2.68
C TYR A 277 -4.67 38.42 1.52
N GLY A 278 -3.36 38.62 1.36
CA GLY A 278 -2.57 37.97 0.30
C GLY A 278 -2.51 36.44 0.45
N TYR A 279 -2.59 35.93 1.67
CA TYR A 279 -2.69 34.49 1.95
C TYR A 279 -3.99 33.89 1.40
N ASN A 280 -5.14 34.47 1.76
CA ASN A 280 -6.45 33.99 1.31
C ASN A 280 -6.65 34.17 -0.21
N GLU A 281 -6.19 35.30 -0.76
CA GLU A 281 -6.23 35.55 -2.20
C GLU A 281 -5.40 34.51 -2.96
N LEU A 282 -4.19 34.21 -2.49
CA LEU A 282 -3.36 33.18 -3.10
C LEU A 282 -4.05 31.81 -3.06
N ILE A 283 -4.68 31.44 -1.93
CA ILE A 283 -5.45 30.19 -1.83
C ILE A 283 -6.57 30.17 -2.87
N SER A 284 -7.37 31.25 -2.98
CA SER A 284 -8.45 31.35 -3.98
C SER A 284 -7.92 31.23 -5.41
N ASN A 285 -6.79 31.87 -5.73
CA ASN A 285 -6.17 31.78 -7.04
C ASN A 285 -5.64 30.37 -7.33
N ILE A 286 -5.07 29.70 -6.33
CA ILE A 286 -4.63 28.30 -6.42
C ILE A 286 -5.84 27.38 -6.69
N THR A 287 -6.96 27.59 -6.01
CA THR A 287 -8.16 26.75 -6.17
C THR A 287 -8.89 26.95 -7.49
N LYS A 288 -8.77 28.14 -8.09
CA LYS A 288 -9.24 28.41 -9.46
C LYS A 288 -8.35 27.77 -10.53
N LYS A 289 -7.04 27.76 -10.31
CA LYS A 289 -6.05 27.38 -11.34
C LYS A 289 -5.74 25.88 -11.39
N PHE A 290 -5.71 25.22 -10.24
CA PHE A 290 -5.27 23.82 -10.13
C PHE A 290 -6.43 22.91 -9.71
N SER A 291 -6.25 21.60 -9.87
CA SER A 291 -7.25 20.62 -9.40
C SER A 291 -7.04 20.28 -7.93
N SER A 292 -8.11 20.07 -7.16
CA SER A 292 -8.07 19.56 -5.78
C SER A 292 -7.28 18.25 -5.62
N THR A 293 -7.36 17.35 -6.62
CA THR A 293 -6.68 16.04 -6.63
C THR A 293 -5.16 16.15 -6.45
N ARG A 294 -4.56 17.22 -6.99
CA ARG A 294 -3.12 17.50 -6.88
C ARG A 294 -2.69 17.68 -5.42
N PHE A 295 -3.49 18.40 -4.65
CA PHE A 295 -3.22 18.66 -3.24
C PHE A 295 -3.54 17.44 -2.38
N ILE A 296 -4.67 16.77 -2.64
CA ILE A 296 -5.07 15.52 -1.97
C ILE A 296 -3.93 14.49 -2.00
N ASN A 297 -3.35 14.25 -3.18
CA ASN A 297 -2.31 13.23 -3.38
C ASN A 297 -0.91 13.65 -2.90
N SER A 298 -0.70 14.92 -2.58
CA SER A 298 0.60 15.40 -2.14
C SER A 298 0.96 14.88 -0.73
N LYS A 299 2.16 14.32 -0.60
CA LYS A 299 2.80 14.02 0.70
C LYS A 299 3.39 15.31 1.26
N VAL A 300 3.10 15.62 2.52
CA VAL A 300 3.49 16.88 3.15
C VAL A 300 4.10 16.63 4.53
N ARG A 301 5.11 17.44 4.90
CA ARG A 301 5.66 17.46 6.25
C ARG A 301 4.61 18.01 7.22
N TYR A 302 4.67 17.59 8.48
CA TYR A 302 3.69 17.98 9.50
C TYR A 302 3.56 19.51 9.65
N ASP A 303 4.68 20.23 9.63
CA ASP A 303 4.74 21.70 9.75
C ASP A 303 4.11 22.46 8.56
N LEU A 304 3.89 21.77 7.43
CA LEU A 304 3.26 22.32 6.24
C LEU A 304 1.83 21.79 6.02
N SER A 305 1.34 20.93 6.92
CA SER A 305 0.04 20.26 6.76
C SER A 305 -1.15 21.22 6.82
N LYS A 306 -1.06 22.29 7.62
CA LYS A 306 -2.10 23.32 7.71
C LYS A 306 -2.40 23.98 6.37
N TYR A 307 -1.38 24.28 5.56
CA TYR A 307 -1.54 24.93 4.26
C TYR A 307 -2.25 24.02 3.24
N LYS A 308 -1.98 22.72 3.29
CA LYS A 308 -2.73 21.72 2.50
C LYS A 308 -4.20 21.74 2.88
N ASP A 309 -4.51 21.77 4.17
CA ASP A 309 -5.89 21.74 4.62
C ASP A 309 -6.63 23.04 4.33
N ASP A 310 -5.97 24.20 4.41
CA ASP A 310 -6.58 25.49 4.08
C ASP A 310 -6.95 25.57 2.58
N ILE A 311 -6.07 25.10 1.70
CA ILE A 311 -6.38 24.95 0.27
C ILE A 311 -7.58 24.01 0.08
N LEU A 312 -7.59 22.85 0.73
CA LEU A 312 -8.67 21.87 0.58
C LEU A 312 -10.00 22.34 1.18
N LYS A 313 -9.97 23.13 2.26
CA LYS A 313 -11.17 23.78 2.81
C LYS A 313 -11.75 24.78 1.81
N GLU A 314 -10.91 25.52 1.10
CA GLU A 314 -11.38 26.45 0.07
C GLU A 314 -12.03 25.71 -1.10
N TYR A 315 -11.44 24.60 -1.57
CA TYR A 315 -12.10 23.72 -2.54
C TYR A 315 -13.44 23.20 -2.04
N ALA A 316 -13.54 22.77 -0.77
CA ALA A 316 -14.79 22.28 -0.19
C ALA A 316 -15.86 23.37 -0.08
N LYS A 317 -15.49 24.62 0.26
CA LYS A 317 -16.41 25.77 0.21
C LYS A 317 -16.92 26.06 -1.21
N ASN A 318 -16.07 25.83 -2.21
CA ASN A 318 -16.42 25.91 -3.62
C ASN A 318 -17.10 24.63 -4.13
N ASN A 319 -17.64 23.80 -3.23
CA ASN A 319 -18.40 22.60 -3.53
C ASN A 319 -17.62 21.51 -4.32
N ASP A 320 -16.29 21.48 -4.21
CA ASP A 320 -15.48 20.38 -4.75
C ASP A 320 -15.72 19.09 -3.94
N ILE A 321 -16.31 18.10 -4.60
CA ILE A 321 -16.67 16.82 -4.00
C ILE A 321 -15.43 16.08 -3.46
N LYS A 322 -14.31 16.09 -4.19
CA LYS A 322 -13.11 15.33 -3.80
C LYS A 322 -12.44 15.90 -2.55
N ALA A 323 -12.36 17.22 -2.46
CA ALA A 323 -11.82 17.90 -1.30
C ALA A 323 -12.72 17.71 -0.07
N THR A 324 -14.04 17.77 -0.29
CA THR A 324 -15.02 17.50 0.78
C THR A 324 -14.88 16.08 1.31
N LEU A 325 -14.88 15.07 0.43
CA LEU A 325 -14.63 13.66 0.79
C LEU A 325 -13.29 13.49 1.53
N TYR A 326 -12.24 14.19 1.09
CA TYR A 326 -10.94 14.16 1.77
C TYR A 326 -11.02 14.72 3.20
N LEU A 327 -11.67 15.87 3.39
CA LEU A 327 -11.79 16.47 4.72
C LEU A 327 -12.67 15.63 5.65
N SER A 328 -13.78 15.08 5.16
CA SER A 328 -14.66 14.19 5.92
C SER A 328 -13.93 12.93 6.41
N THR A 329 -13.04 12.35 5.59
CA THR A 329 -12.20 11.21 6.02
C THR A 329 -11.16 11.58 7.08
N LYS A 330 -10.51 12.74 6.93
CA LYS A 330 -9.42 13.13 7.80
C LYS A 330 -9.92 13.62 9.16
N TYR A 331 -11.03 14.34 9.19
CA TYR A 331 -11.50 15.09 10.37
C TYR A 331 -12.85 14.64 10.93
N GLY A 332 -13.62 13.81 10.22
CA GLY A 332 -14.97 13.43 10.61
C GLY A 332 -15.96 14.60 10.59
N LYS A 333 -17.10 14.46 11.29
CA LYS A 333 -18.12 15.52 11.44
C LYS A 333 -17.50 16.70 12.20
N THR A 334 -16.97 17.67 11.48
CA THR A 334 -16.63 18.98 12.04
C THR A 334 -17.70 19.99 11.63
N LYS A 335 -18.07 20.92 12.53
CA LYS A 335 -19.14 21.90 12.29
C LYS A 335 -18.97 22.70 10.98
N ASN A 336 -17.72 22.88 10.55
CA ASN A 336 -17.38 23.64 9.34
C ASN A 336 -17.55 22.85 8.02
N LEU A 337 -17.95 21.57 8.07
CA LEU A 337 -18.16 20.71 6.89
C LEU A 337 -19.64 20.39 6.61
N LEU A 338 -20.58 20.86 7.42
CA LEU A 338 -22.00 20.52 7.29
C LEU A 338 -22.62 20.92 5.94
N LYS A 339 -22.35 22.14 5.44
CA LYS A 339 -22.86 22.60 4.14
C LYS A 339 -22.28 21.80 2.95
N PRO A 340 -20.96 21.51 2.90
CA PRO A 340 -20.40 20.59 1.90
C PRO A 340 -20.97 19.16 1.94
N GLU A 341 -21.35 18.64 3.11
CA GLU A 341 -21.97 17.31 3.24
C GLU A 341 -23.36 17.26 2.62
N GLU A 342 -24.20 18.29 2.85
CA GLU A 342 -25.49 18.47 2.18
C GLU A 342 -25.31 18.54 0.66
N TYR A 343 -24.31 19.29 0.20
CA TYR A 343 -24.01 19.40 -1.23
C TYR A 343 -23.68 18.04 -1.88
N ILE A 344 -22.89 17.17 -1.24
CA ILE A 344 -22.61 15.83 -1.78
C ILE A 344 -23.91 15.02 -1.90
N LEU A 345 -24.79 15.09 -0.89
CA LEU A 345 -26.04 14.35 -0.88
C LEU A 345 -27.03 14.83 -1.95
N GLU A 346 -27.00 16.12 -2.29
CA GLU A 346 -27.90 16.73 -3.27
C GLU A 346 -27.38 16.70 -4.71
N LYS A 347 -26.08 16.96 -4.90
CA LYS A 347 -25.47 17.19 -6.22
C LYS A 347 -24.43 16.14 -6.61
N GLY A 348 -23.99 15.30 -5.67
CA GLY A 348 -23.03 14.24 -5.94
C GLY A 348 -23.59 13.15 -6.85
N SER A 349 -22.72 12.51 -7.63
CA SER A 349 -23.12 11.29 -8.35
C SER A 349 -23.44 10.16 -7.35
N LYS A 350 -24.16 9.12 -7.79
CA LYS A 350 -24.39 7.91 -6.96
C LYS A 350 -23.08 7.34 -6.37
N LYS A 351 -21.98 7.45 -7.13
CA LYS A 351 -20.65 7.04 -6.71
C LYS A 351 -20.10 7.93 -5.60
N ASP A 352 -20.23 9.24 -5.72
CA ASP A 352 -19.73 10.19 -4.72
C ASP A 352 -20.51 10.08 -3.41
N ILE A 353 -21.85 9.96 -3.50
CA ILE A 353 -22.74 9.72 -2.36
C ILE A 353 -22.39 8.39 -1.68
N PHE A 354 -22.11 7.34 -2.47
CA PHE A 354 -21.67 6.06 -1.93
C PHE A 354 -20.31 6.17 -1.22
N LEU A 355 -19.33 6.85 -1.82
CA LEU A 355 -18.03 7.07 -1.18
C LEU A 355 -18.19 7.85 0.12
N PHE A 356 -19.04 8.87 0.16
CA PHE A 356 -19.37 9.59 1.37
C PHE A 356 -19.99 8.68 2.44
N ALA A 357 -20.98 7.85 2.08
CA ALA A 357 -21.57 6.88 2.98
C ALA A 357 -20.55 5.86 3.51
N GLN A 358 -19.63 5.41 2.67
CA GLN A 358 -18.53 4.53 3.07
C GLN A 358 -17.60 5.19 4.10
N GLN A 359 -17.29 6.48 3.91
CA GLN A 359 -16.46 7.23 4.84
C GLN A 359 -17.17 7.40 6.19
N LEU A 360 -18.46 7.73 6.19
CA LEU A 360 -19.28 7.77 7.41
C LEU A 360 -19.29 6.43 8.16
N ALA A 361 -19.43 5.31 7.44
CA ALA A 361 -19.39 3.97 8.01
C ALA A 361 -18.04 3.59 8.64
N SER A 362 -16.95 4.20 8.16
CA SER A 362 -15.59 3.97 8.65
C SER A 362 -15.27 4.76 9.94
N ASN A 363 -16.03 5.81 10.22
CA ASN A 363 -15.81 6.67 11.38
C ASN A 363 -16.25 5.95 12.67
N ARG A 364 -15.45 6.09 13.74
CA ARG A 364 -15.67 5.39 15.02
C ARG A 364 -16.86 5.94 15.82
N TYR A 365 -17.27 7.18 15.56
CA TYR A 365 -18.34 7.85 16.29
C TYR A 365 -19.57 8.06 15.39
N GLN A 366 -20.70 7.46 15.77
CA GLN A 366 -22.08 7.71 15.30
C GLN A 366 -22.39 7.64 13.79
N GLY A 367 -21.43 7.47 12.87
CA GLY A 367 -21.68 7.54 11.41
C GLY A 367 -22.34 6.31 10.76
N SER A 368 -22.54 5.22 11.49
CA SER A 368 -23.12 3.98 10.94
C SER A 368 -24.61 4.13 10.59
N ASN A 369 -25.39 4.86 11.38
CA ASN A 369 -26.82 5.04 11.15
C ASN A 369 -27.09 5.94 9.94
N GLU A 370 -26.40 7.06 9.82
CA GLU A 370 -26.49 7.95 8.65
C GLU A 370 -26.00 7.25 7.38
N SER A 371 -24.90 6.50 7.46
CA SER A 371 -24.43 5.67 6.35
C SER A 371 -25.50 4.67 5.90
N ILE A 372 -26.12 3.94 6.84
CA ILE A 372 -27.22 3.01 6.54
C ILE A 372 -28.37 3.74 5.83
N LYS A 373 -28.79 4.92 6.32
CA LYS A 373 -29.87 5.70 5.68
C LYS A 373 -29.52 6.08 4.24
N ILE A 374 -28.29 6.53 3.98
CA ILE A 374 -27.83 6.91 2.63
C ILE A 374 -27.78 5.68 1.72
N LEU A 375 -27.21 4.58 2.22
CA LEU A 375 -27.08 3.34 1.45
C LEU A 375 -28.42 2.70 1.15
N GLU A 376 -29.40 2.79 2.05
CA GLU A 376 -30.77 2.34 1.78
C GLU A 376 -31.43 3.11 0.64
N LYS A 377 -31.23 4.44 0.59
CA LYS A 377 -31.71 5.26 -0.54
C LYS A 377 -31.04 4.83 -1.84
N LEU A 378 -29.71 4.65 -1.84
CA LEU A 378 -28.97 4.19 -3.03
C LEU A 378 -29.35 2.77 -3.47
N ALA A 379 -29.59 1.86 -2.52
CA ALA A 379 -30.03 0.50 -2.79
C ALA A 379 -31.42 0.47 -3.45
N LYS A 380 -32.36 1.31 -3.01
CA LYS A 380 -33.66 1.49 -3.67
C LYS A 380 -33.53 1.99 -5.11
N GLN A 381 -32.46 2.73 -5.41
CA GLN A 381 -32.11 3.16 -6.77
C GLN A 381 -31.31 2.10 -7.56
N ASN A 382 -31.32 0.84 -7.11
CA ASN A 382 -30.61 -0.31 -7.69
C ASN A 382 -29.08 -0.12 -7.83
N TYR A 383 -28.46 0.70 -6.97
CA TYR A 383 -27.01 0.83 -6.95
C TYR A 383 -26.41 -0.37 -6.20
N ALA A 384 -26.03 -1.42 -6.94
CA ALA A 384 -25.47 -2.67 -6.41
C ALA A 384 -24.38 -2.49 -5.33
N PRO A 385 -23.45 -1.53 -5.42
CA PRO A 385 -22.43 -1.34 -4.39
C PRO A 385 -23.00 -0.96 -3.03
N ALA A 386 -24.08 -0.16 -3.04
CA ALA A 386 -24.76 0.22 -1.81
C ALA A 386 -25.43 -0.99 -1.17
N GLU A 387 -26.01 -1.91 -1.95
CA GLU A 387 -26.61 -3.15 -1.44
C GLU A 387 -25.59 -4.00 -0.68
N GLU A 388 -24.37 -4.10 -1.21
CA GLU A 388 -23.31 -4.90 -0.61
C GLU A 388 -22.73 -4.28 0.68
N LEU A 389 -22.46 -2.97 0.68
CA LEU A 389 -22.05 -2.25 1.90
C LEU A 389 -23.17 -2.19 2.94
N LEU A 390 -24.43 -2.16 2.50
CA LEU A 390 -25.59 -2.17 3.37
C LEU A 390 -25.75 -3.54 4.06
N MET A 391 -25.67 -4.64 3.32
CA MET A 391 -25.71 -6.00 3.86
C MET A 391 -24.62 -6.20 4.90
N SER A 392 -23.45 -5.68 4.57
CA SER A 392 -22.31 -5.57 5.44
C SER A 392 -22.68 -4.87 6.76
N LEU A 393 -23.09 -3.60 6.72
CA LEU A 393 -23.44 -2.82 7.92
C LEU A 393 -24.57 -3.43 8.74
N TYR A 394 -25.55 -4.05 8.09
CA TYR A 394 -26.64 -4.76 8.78
C TYR A 394 -26.15 -5.91 9.66
N LEU A 395 -25.13 -6.65 9.23
CA LEU A 395 -24.51 -7.69 10.04
C LEU A 395 -23.71 -7.09 11.19
N LYS A 396 -22.90 -6.06 10.90
CA LYS A 396 -22.04 -5.38 11.89
C LYS A 396 -22.86 -4.80 13.05
N GLU A 397 -23.91 -4.05 12.72
CA GLU A 397 -24.80 -3.38 13.68
C GLU A 397 -25.92 -4.28 14.20
N LYS A 398 -25.91 -5.57 13.82
CA LYS A 398 -26.91 -6.58 14.20
C LYS A 398 -28.35 -6.16 13.89
N ILE A 399 -28.55 -5.41 12.81
CA ILE A 399 -29.88 -4.96 12.32
C ILE A 399 -30.81 -6.14 12.11
N TYR A 400 -30.29 -7.29 11.71
CA TYR A 400 -31.06 -8.52 11.53
C TYR A 400 -31.79 -9.00 12.79
N LYS A 401 -31.35 -8.60 13.99
CA LYS A 401 -32.07 -8.91 15.24
C LYS A 401 -33.32 -8.05 15.43
N LYS A 402 -33.28 -6.80 14.97
CA LYS A 402 -34.37 -5.83 15.11
C LYS A 402 -35.32 -5.85 13.91
N TYR A 403 -34.77 -6.02 12.70
CA TYR A 403 -35.49 -5.92 11.43
C TYR A 403 -35.14 -7.10 10.50
N PRO A 404 -35.47 -8.36 10.87
CA PRO A 404 -35.04 -9.56 10.15
C PRO A 404 -35.50 -9.60 8.69
N LYS A 405 -36.78 -9.27 8.42
CA LYS A 405 -37.36 -9.30 7.07
C LYS A 405 -36.61 -8.39 6.08
N LYS A 406 -36.15 -7.23 6.54
CA LYS A 406 -35.40 -6.27 5.71
C LYS A 406 -34.03 -6.82 5.29
N VAL A 407 -33.33 -7.46 6.22
CA VAL A 407 -32.02 -8.07 5.95
C VAL A 407 -32.17 -9.30 5.07
N GLU A 408 -33.23 -10.09 5.28
CA GLU A 408 -33.51 -11.28 4.49
C GLU A 408 -33.78 -10.98 3.01
N ALA A 409 -34.60 -9.97 2.70
CA ALA A 409 -34.86 -9.57 1.32
C ALA A 409 -33.55 -9.20 0.58
N LEU A 410 -32.70 -8.39 1.23
CA LEU A 410 -31.40 -8.01 0.69
C LEU A 410 -30.45 -9.21 0.54
N SER A 411 -30.39 -10.08 1.55
CA SER A 411 -29.56 -11.28 1.52
C SER A 411 -29.97 -12.23 0.40
N ASN A 412 -31.25 -12.49 0.21
CA ASN A 412 -31.74 -13.38 -0.86
C ASN A 412 -31.37 -12.86 -2.26
N LYS A 413 -31.39 -11.53 -2.46
CA LYS A 413 -30.91 -10.90 -3.70
C LYS A 413 -29.41 -11.10 -3.90
N LEU A 414 -28.61 -10.91 -2.85
CA LEU A 414 -27.15 -10.95 -2.92
C LEU A 414 -26.56 -12.37 -2.92
N ILE A 415 -27.23 -13.37 -2.33
CA ILE A 415 -26.83 -14.79 -2.39
C ILE A 415 -26.79 -15.30 -3.83
N LYS A 416 -27.71 -14.86 -4.69
CA LYS A 416 -27.73 -15.21 -6.12
C LYS A 416 -26.50 -14.69 -6.88
N LYS A 417 -25.81 -13.70 -6.31
CA LYS A 417 -24.58 -13.09 -6.84
C LYS A 417 -23.33 -13.57 -6.09
N ASP A 418 -23.44 -14.66 -5.33
CA ASP A 418 -22.33 -15.24 -4.57
C ASP A 418 -21.68 -14.29 -3.55
N ASN A 419 -22.44 -13.29 -3.06
CA ASN A 419 -21.95 -12.36 -2.05
C ASN A 419 -21.69 -13.07 -0.70
N LEU A 420 -20.49 -12.88 -0.13
CA LEU A 420 -20.04 -13.58 1.07
C LEU A 420 -20.81 -13.18 2.32
N GLU A 421 -21.18 -11.91 2.48
CA GLU A 421 -21.94 -11.41 3.63
C GLU A 421 -23.35 -11.98 3.65
N ALA A 422 -23.98 -12.08 2.47
CA ALA A 422 -25.29 -12.68 2.30
C ALA A 422 -25.25 -14.20 2.54
N LEU A 423 -24.21 -14.90 2.06
CA LEU A 423 -23.99 -16.32 2.37
C LEU A 423 -23.74 -16.54 3.87
N TYR A 424 -22.97 -15.67 4.52
CA TYR A 424 -22.73 -15.75 5.96
C TYR A 424 -24.01 -15.50 6.76
N TYR A 425 -24.85 -14.54 6.35
CA TYR A 425 -26.15 -14.32 6.97
C TYR A 425 -27.02 -15.58 6.95
N LYS A 426 -26.98 -16.36 5.87
CA LYS A 426 -27.68 -17.63 5.77
C LYS A 426 -27.25 -18.62 6.88
N ILE A 427 -25.96 -18.69 7.19
CA ILE A 427 -25.44 -19.48 8.31
C ILE A 427 -25.94 -18.92 9.65
N VAL A 428 -25.89 -17.59 9.84
CA VAL A 428 -26.35 -16.92 11.06
C VAL A 428 -27.84 -17.17 11.32
N LYS A 429 -28.67 -17.19 10.28
CA LYS A 429 -30.13 -17.43 10.38
C LYS A 429 -30.45 -18.88 10.79
N ILE A 430 -29.67 -19.86 10.33
CA ILE A 430 -29.83 -21.26 10.73
C ILE A 430 -29.57 -21.45 12.22
N GLY A 431 -28.65 -20.67 12.78
CA GLY A 431 -28.37 -20.63 14.21
C GLY A 431 -26.92 -20.27 14.50
N ASN A 432 -26.65 -19.81 15.71
CA ASN A 432 -25.26 -19.56 16.12
C ASN A 432 -24.51 -20.92 16.16
N PRO A 433 -23.35 -21.08 15.48
CA PRO A 433 -22.50 -22.26 15.60
C PRO A 433 -21.97 -22.55 17.02
N ASN A 434 -22.37 -21.76 18.03
CA ASN A 434 -22.14 -22.02 19.44
C ASN A 434 -23.30 -22.78 20.13
N ASN A 435 -24.45 -22.94 19.46
CA ASN A 435 -25.60 -23.77 19.90
C ASN A 435 -25.75 -24.98 18.97
N LEU A 436 -24.64 -25.68 18.71
CA LEU A 436 -24.61 -26.82 17.78
C LEU A 436 -25.55 -27.96 18.21
N ASP A 437 -25.83 -28.08 19.51
CA ASP A 437 -26.75 -29.08 20.06
C ASP A 437 -28.18 -28.95 19.56
N LYS A 438 -28.58 -27.75 19.12
CA LYS A 438 -29.94 -27.44 18.64
C LYS A 438 -30.10 -27.57 17.13
N LEU A 439 -29.02 -27.88 16.40
CA LEU A 439 -29.06 -27.98 14.94
C LEU A 439 -29.44 -29.39 14.50
N THR A 440 -30.32 -29.48 13.50
CA THR A 440 -30.67 -30.74 12.83
C THR A 440 -29.62 -31.15 11.80
N THR A 441 -29.60 -32.43 11.41
CA THR A 441 -28.72 -32.93 10.34
C THR A 441 -28.85 -32.14 9.04
N ALA A 442 -30.08 -31.77 8.65
CA ALA A 442 -30.34 -30.96 7.47
C ALA A 442 -29.70 -29.56 7.59
N GLN A 443 -29.83 -28.93 8.75
CA GLN A 443 -29.20 -27.64 9.03
C GLN A 443 -27.67 -27.71 9.01
N PHE A 444 -27.07 -28.77 9.56
CA PHE A 444 -25.62 -28.99 9.46
C PHE A 444 -25.15 -29.14 8.00
N LYS A 445 -25.84 -29.97 7.20
CA LYS A 445 -25.54 -30.13 5.77
C LYS A 445 -25.63 -28.81 5.02
N GLU A 446 -26.62 -27.99 5.33
CA GLU A 446 -26.77 -26.68 4.71
C GLU A 446 -25.65 -25.70 5.10
N VAL A 447 -25.27 -25.64 6.37
CA VAL A 447 -24.13 -24.81 6.80
C VAL A 447 -22.84 -25.26 6.11
N LEU A 448 -22.59 -26.57 6.01
CA LEU A 448 -21.42 -27.11 5.31
C LEU A 448 -21.43 -26.79 3.82
N LYS A 449 -22.60 -26.90 3.16
CA LYS A 449 -22.77 -26.51 1.75
C LYS A 449 -22.43 -25.03 1.55
N VAL A 450 -22.94 -24.15 2.42
CA VAL A 450 -22.66 -22.71 2.34
C VAL A 450 -21.19 -22.42 2.65
N ALA A 451 -20.60 -23.06 3.66
CA ALA A 451 -19.18 -22.90 4.00
C ALA A 451 -18.25 -23.37 2.87
N ASN A 452 -18.53 -24.52 2.26
CA ASN A 452 -17.80 -25.02 1.09
C ASN A 452 -17.90 -24.03 -0.09
N LYS A 453 -19.10 -23.49 -0.32
CA LYS A 453 -19.31 -22.43 -1.34
C LYS A 453 -18.48 -21.18 -1.03
N MET A 454 -18.53 -20.67 0.20
CA MET A 454 -17.71 -19.54 0.63
C MET A 454 -16.19 -19.82 0.48
N GLN A 455 -15.75 -21.04 0.78
CA GLN A 455 -14.36 -21.46 0.59
C GLN A 455 -13.97 -21.48 -0.91
N SER A 456 -14.82 -21.99 -1.79
CA SER A 456 -14.59 -21.97 -3.24
C SER A 456 -14.51 -20.55 -3.82
N LEU A 457 -15.23 -19.61 -3.19
CA LEU A 457 -15.19 -18.18 -3.49
C LEU A 457 -13.97 -17.47 -2.84
N GLY A 458 -13.06 -18.21 -2.22
CA GLY A 458 -11.80 -17.70 -1.66
C GLY A 458 -11.88 -17.23 -0.20
N PHE A 459 -13.01 -17.43 0.49
CA PHE A 459 -13.15 -17.05 1.90
C PHE A 459 -12.53 -18.11 2.82
N VAL A 460 -11.23 -18.01 3.07
CA VAL A 460 -10.44 -18.98 3.85
C VAL A 460 -11.00 -19.21 5.25
N ALA A 461 -11.61 -18.20 5.89
CA ALA A 461 -12.21 -18.35 7.22
C ALA A 461 -13.43 -19.30 7.23
N ALA A 462 -14.04 -19.62 6.08
CA ALA A 462 -15.06 -20.68 6.00
C ALA A 462 -14.50 -22.06 6.35
N ARG A 463 -13.18 -22.29 6.16
CA ARG A 463 -12.49 -23.53 6.58
C ARG A 463 -12.58 -23.74 8.09
N ASN A 464 -12.61 -22.65 8.87
CA ASN A 464 -12.81 -22.74 10.32
C ASN A 464 -14.25 -23.12 10.69
N ILE A 465 -15.24 -22.66 9.92
CA ILE A 465 -16.64 -23.07 10.10
C ILE A 465 -16.77 -24.58 9.84
N LYS A 466 -16.22 -25.05 8.71
CA LYS A 466 -16.15 -26.49 8.39
C LYS A 466 -15.43 -27.27 9.50
N LYS A 467 -14.30 -26.76 9.99
CA LYS A 467 -13.54 -27.40 11.08
C LYS A 467 -14.34 -27.53 12.36
N THR A 468 -14.99 -26.47 12.81
CA THR A 468 -15.81 -26.49 14.02
C THR A 468 -16.94 -27.50 13.92
N ILE A 469 -17.64 -27.54 12.77
CA ILE A 469 -18.72 -28.49 12.53
C ILE A 469 -18.19 -29.93 12.52
N TYR A 470 -17.08 -30.19 11.82
CA TYR A 470 -16.49 -31.52 11.73
C TYR A 470 -16.02 -32.01 13.10
N SER A 471 -15.31 -31.16 13.86
CA SER A 471 -14.89 -31.50 15.22
C SER A 471 -16.08 -31.76 16.15
N TYR A 472 -17.17 -31.00 16.03
CA TYR A 472 -18.35 -31.20 16.86
C TYR A 472 -19.07 -32.51 16.53
N ILE A 473 -19.31 -32.79 15.26
CA ILE A 473 -20.00 -34.02 14.84
C ILE A 473 -19.19 -35.26 15.20
N LEU A 474 -17.87 -35.23 14.94
CA LEU A 474 -16.97 -36.34 15.29
C LEU A 474 -16.91 -36.62 16.80
N LYS A 475 -17.00 -35.58 17.64
CA LYS A 475 -17.00 -35.73 19.10
C LYS A 475 -18.34 -36.13 19.69
N ASN A 476 -19.42 -35.47 19.26
CA ASN A 476 -20.69 -35.44 20.00
C ASN A 476 -21.87 -36.11 19.28
N LYS A 477 -21.74 -36.51 18.01
CA LYS A 477 -22.86 -37.05 17.21
C LYS A 477 -22.49 -38.39 16.52
N LYS A 478 -21.76 -39.26 17.22
CA LYS A 478 -21.21 -40.54 16.71
C LYS A 478 -22.25 -41.51 16.12
N GLY A 479 -23.51 -41.44 16.56
CA GLY A 479 -24.61 -42.25 16.02
C GLY A 479 -25.36 -41.64 14.84
N SER A 480 -24.97 -40.46 14.35
CA SER A 480 -25.67 -39.79 13.24
C SER A 480 -25.18 -40.26 11.87
N THR A 481 -26.06 -40.31 10.87
CA THR A 481 -25.66 -40.57 9.47
C THR A 481 -24.60 -39.58 8.99
N LEU A 482 -24.68 -38.33 9.43
CA LEU A 482 -23.72 -37.28 9.14
C LEU A 482 -22.31 -37.55 9.71
N TYR A 483 -22.21 -38.28 10.83
CA TYR A 483 -20.92 -38.69 11.39
C TYR A 483 -20.19 -39.65 10.45
N ASN A 484 -20.88 -40.64 9.90
CA ASN A 484 -20.26 -41.61 8.99
C ASN A 484 -19.77 -40.95 7.70
N ASP A 485 -20.57 -40.05 7.13
CA ASP A 485 -20.20 -39.25 5.95
C ASP A 485 -18.92 -38.44 6.21
N ILE A 486 -18.88 -37.69 7.32
CA ILE A 486 -17.73 -36.86 7.69
C ILE A 486 -16.50 -37.71 8.03
N LYS A 487 -16.68 -38.82 8.75
CA LYS A 487 -15.60 -39.75 9.11
C LYS A 487 -14.92 -40.28 7.86
N LYS A 488 -15.69 -40.71 6.86
CA LYS A 488 -15.15 -41.20 5.58
C LYS A 488 -14.36 -40.12 4.85
N GLU A 489 -14.92 -38.92 4.69
CA GLU A 489 -14.25 -37.79 4.02
C GLU A 489 -12.92 -37.43 4.72
N VAL A 490 -12.91 -37.41 6.05
CA VAL A 490 -11.69 -37.13 6.83
C VAL A 490 -10.64 -38.21 6.64
N GLN A 491 -11.01 -39.49 6.67
CA GLN A 491 -10.07 -40.59 6.47
C GLN A 491 -9.44 -40.58 5.07
N GLU A 492 -10.24 -40.32 4.03
CA GLU A 492 -9.76 -40.16 2.65
C GLU A 492 -8.83 -38.94 2.51
N GLY A 493 -9.19 -37.81 3.11
CA GLY A 493 -8.35 -36.62 3.11
C GLY A 493 -7.00 -36.82 3.82
N ILE A 494 -6.98 -37.57 4.91
CA ILE A 494 -5.73 -37.95 5.61
C ILE A 494 -4.85 -38.82 4.72
N LYS A 495 -5.42 -39.83 4.04
CA LYS A 495 -4.69 -40.69 3.10
C LYS A 495 -4.07 -39.88 1.96
N ASN A 496 -4.78 -38.86 1.47
CA ASN A 496 -4.31 -37.95 0.42
C ASN A 496 -3.38 -36.83 0.94
N ASN A 497 -2.85 -36.97 2.16
CA ASN A 497 -1.91 -36.01 2.77
C ASN A 497 -2.44 -34.57 2.93
N ASP A 498 -3.76 -34.36 2.93
CA ASP A 498 -4.35 -33.02 3.05
C ASP A 498 -4.13 -32.45 4.47
N SER A 499 -3.46 -31.29 4.51
CA SER A 499 -3.18 -30.55 5.75
C SER A 499 -4.42 -30.23 6.60
N PHE A 500 -5.59 -30.02 6.00
CA PHE A 500 -6.85 -29.77 6.72
C PHE A 500 -7.26 -31.00 7.53
N PHE A 501 -7.37 -32.13 6.84
CA PHE A 501 -7.97 -33.33 7.38
C PHE A 501 -7.08 -34.01 8.43
N LYS A 502 -5.75 -33.84 8.33
CA LYS A 502 -4.80 -34.29 9.37
C LYS A 502 -5.11 -33.78 10.78
N HIS A 503 -5.73 -32.60 10.91
CA HIS A 503 -6.08 -32.03 12.22
C HIS A 503 -7.17 -32.82 12.96
N PHE A 504 -7.93 -33.68 12.27
CA PHE A 504 -8.98 -34.49 12.88
C PHE A 504 -8.55 -35.92 13.19
N LYS A 505 -7.28 -36.29 12.93
CA LYS A 505 -6.76 -37.66 13.16
C LYS A 505 -7.04 -38.15 14.59
N TYR A 506 -6.94 -37.26 15.58
CA TYR A 506 -7.16 -37.58 16.99
C TYR A 506 -8.64 -37.54 17.42
N LEU A 507 -9.56 -37.26 16.50
CA LEU A 507 -11.01 -37.18 16.74
C LEU A 507 -11.79 -38.31 16.05
N LEU A 508 -11.11 -39.08 15.20
CA LEU A 508 -11.60 -40.33 14.60
C LEU A 508 -11.32 -41.49 15.54
#